data_AF-A0A1F6YTJ2-F1
#
_entry.id   AF-A0A1F6YTJ2-F1
#
_cell.length_a   1.000
_cell.length_b   1.000
_cell.length_c   1.000
_cell.angle_alpha   90.00
_cell.angle_beta   90.00
_cell.angle_gamma   90.00
#
_symmetry.space_group_name_H-M   'P 1'
#
loop_
_entity.id
_entity.type
_entity.pdbx_description
1 polymer ?
#
loop_
_entity_poly.entity_id
_entity_poly.type
_entity_poly.pdbx_seq_one_letter_code
_entity_poly.pdbx_strand_id
1 'polypeptide(L)'
;MKKKFEGNCIGIDPSLIIDKNNPKSFDDFFLGLGLIYNDIKGVIFFLISLETDYENPKNGDPVSHHLGEYSGIKMQLSKLSVSVISEFLVFLRKNKTVIGSIKFKLYLKKLDKTLLKQWNEMYLAATLEDKNGKKESFYSKIARVRSTVAFHYSGENLRDGFIDIFFKDKKHLYNREAYYSIGSTMKEIRFHYCDAAVQRYLEKQLIIGDKDYLKECRFFIDKMNQVIFGLMIIYLQENKK
;
A
#
# COMPACT_ATOMS: atom_id res chain seq x y z
N MET A 1 -12.29 16.83 23.03
CA MET A 1 -13.48 15.97 22.99
C MET A 1 -13.14 14.69 22.23
N LYS A 2 -13.36 13.49 22.79
CA LYS A 2 -13.08 12.23 22.10
C LYS A 2 -14.16 11.98 21.03
N LYS A 3 -13.76 11.74 19.78
CA LYS A 3 -14.69 11.37 18.69
C LYS A 3 -15.00 9.87 18.76
N LYS A 4 -16.23 9.47 18.41
CA LYS A 4 -16.63 8.06 18.24
C LYS A 4 -16.66 7.73 16.74
N PHE A 5 -16.37 6.47 16.39
CA PHE A 5 -16.59 5.99 15.03
C PHE A 5 -18.09 5.82 14.79
N GLU A 6 -18.57 6.32 13.66
CA GLU A 6 -19.98 6.27 13.24
C GLU A 6 -20.19 5.16 12.20
N GLY A 7 -21.42 4.65 12.11
CA GLY A 7 -21.82 3.62 11.15
C GLY A 7 -22.71 2.54 11.77
N ASN A 8 -23.36 1.76 10.91
CA ASN A 8 -24.21 0.64 11.31
C ASN A 8 -23.44 -0.68 11.23
N CYS A 9 -23.57 -1.52 12.27
CA CYS A 9 -23.11 -2.91 12.22
C CYS A 9 -24.27 -3.81 11.79
N ILE A 10 -24.13 -4.44 10.62
CA ILE A 10 -25.13 -5.38 10.09
C ILE A 10 -24.63 -6.80 10.35
N GLY A 11 -25.42 -7.60 11.07
CA GLY A 11 -25.15 -9.02 11.29
C GLY A 11 -25.50 -9.88 10.07
N ILE A 12 -24.74 -10.96 9.88
CA ILE A 12 -25.04 -12.05 8.95
C ILE A 12 -24.76 -13.37 9.68
N ASP A 13 -25.59 -14.39 9.45
CA ASP A 13 -25.33 -15.71 10.00
C ASP A 13 -23.99 -16.23 9.44
N PRO A 14 -23.01 -16.62 10.29
CA PRO A 14 -21.74 -17.14 9.83
C PRO A 14 -21.86 -18.31 8.85
N SER A 15 -22.88 -19.16 8.96
CA SER A 15 -23.07 -20.30 8.06
C SER A 15 -23.41 -19.89 6.62
N LEU A 16 -23.85 -18.65 6.41
CA LEU A 16 -24.06 -18.07 5.08
C LEU A 16 -22.77 -17.58 4.44
N ILE A 17 -21.71 -17.35 5.23
CA ILE A 17 -20.39 -16.93 4.72
C ILE A 17 -19.48 -18.15 4.52
N ILE A 18 -19.44 -19.06 5.49
CA ILE A 18 -18.57 -20.24 5.45
C ILE A 18 -19.36 -21.49 5.84
N ASP A 19 -19.31 -22.49 4.97
CA ASP A 19 -19.72 -23.85 5.33
C ASP A 19 -18.59 -24.53 6.10
N LYS A 20 -18.76 -24.67 7.42
CA LYS A 20 -17.77 -25.31 8.31
C LYS A 20 -17.44 -26.76 7.93
N ASN A 21 -18.31 -27.42 7.16
CA ASN A 21 -18.13 -28.82 6.74
C ASN A 21 -17.57 -28.95 5.32
N ASN A 22 -17.42 -27.83 4.58
CA ASN A 22 -16.93 -27.82 3.22
C ASN A 22 -15.95 -26.64 3.02
N PRO A 23 -14.64 -26.86 3.20
CA PRO A 23 -13.63 -25.84 2.98
C PRO A 23 -13.58 -25.46 1.50
N LYS A 24 -14.39 -24.49 1.11
CA LYS A 24 -14.44 -23.95 -0.26
C LYS A 24 -13.45 -22.81 -0.38
N SER A 25 -12.44 -23.01 -1.23
CA SER A 25 -11.49 -21.97 -1.65
C SER A 25 -12.12 -20.64 -2.11
N PHE A 26 -13.39 -20.66 -2.54
CA PHE A 26 -14.10 -19.45 -2.97
C PHE A 26 -14.46 -18.52 -1.81
N ASP A 27 -14.94 -19.05 -0.68
CA ASP A 27 -15.35 -18.21 0.46
C ASP A 27 -14.11 -17.71 1.23
N ASP A 28 -13.09 -18.56 1.36
CA ASP A 28 -11.77 -18.17 1.89
C ASP A 28 -11.14 -17.01 1.10
N PHE A 29 -11.35 -16.99 -0.22
CA PHE A 29 -10.90 -15.89 -1.06
C PHE A 29 -11.61 -14.57 -0.71
N PHE A 30 -12.91 -14.58 -0.45
CA PHE A 30 -13.63 -13.36 -0.03
C PHE A 30 -13.30 -12.93 1.39
N LEU A 31 -12.98 -13.85 2.29
CA LEU A 31 -12.40 -13.50 3.60
C LEU A 31 -11.07 -12.77 3.44
N GLY A 32 -10.18 -13.29 2.59
CA GLY A 32 -8.91 -12.66 2.26
C GLY A 32 -9.08 -11.26 1.67
N LEU A 33 -10.01 -11.09 0.72
CA LEU A 33 -10.36 -9.77 0.18
C LEU A 33 -10.88 -8.83 1.28
N GLY A 34 -11.75 -9.30 2.17
CA GLY A 34 -12.27 -8.50 3.28
C GLY A 34 -11.17 -8.01 4.23
N LEU A 35 -10.19 -8.86 4.53
CA LEU A 35 -9.03 -8.48 5.35
C LEU A 35 -8.18 -7.41 4.64
N ILE A 36 -7.85 -7.63 3.36
CA ILE A 36 -7.07 -6.66 2.57
C ILE A 36 -7.80 -5.31 2.49
N TYR A 37 -9.12 -5.31 2.35
CA TYR A 37 -9.93 -4.09 2.40
C TYR A 37 -9.77 -3.33 3.72
N ASN A 38 -9.77 -4.03 4.85
CA ASN A 38 -9.59 -3.41 6.16
C ASN A 38 -8.19 -2.79 6.31
N ASP A 39 -7.15 -3.45 5.81
CA ASP A 39 -5.78 -2.92 5.82
C ASP A 39 -5.67 -1.64 4.96
N ILE A 40 -6.25 -1.66 3.76
CA ILE A 40 -6.34 -0.49 2.87
C ILE A 40 -7.06 0.67 3.59
N LYS A 41 -8.20 0.38 4.23
CA LYS A 41 -8.97 1.38 4.98
C LYS A 41 -8.12 2.02 6.08
N GLY A 42 -7.33 1.24 6.81
CA GLY A 42 -6.40 1.74 7.82
C GLY A 42 -5.35 2.69 7.23
N VAL A 43 -4.72 2.30 6.13
CA VAL A 43 -3.72 3.13 5.43
C VAL A 43 -4.34 4.44 4.94
N ILE A 44 -5.51 4.38 4.30
CA ILE A 44 -6.23 5.57 3.82
C ILE A 44 -6.61 6.48 5.00
N PHE A 45 -7.11 5.91 6.10
CA PHE A 45 -7.48 6.66 7.30
C PHE A 45 -6.30 7.43 7.86
N PHE A 46 -5.13 6.79 8.05
CA PHE A 46 -3.96 7.48 8.58
C PHE A 46 -3.40 8.54 7.62
N LEU A 47 -3.49 8.33 6.31
CA LEU A 47 -3.12 9.34 5.32
C LEU A 47 -4.03 10.57 5.43
N ILE A 48 -5.34 10.37 5.51
CA ILE A 48 -6.29 11.46 5.68
C ILE A 48 -6.03 12.19 6.99
N SER A 49 -5.86 11.46 8.11
CA SER A 49 -5.55 12.10 9.41
C SER A 49 -4.26 12.92 9.37
N LEU A 50 -3.21 12.45 8.69
CA LEU A 50 -2.00 13.25 8.52
C LEU A 50 -2.29 14.56 7.76
N GLU A 51 -3.07 14.49 6.68
CA GLU A 51 -3.39 15.63 5.83
C GLU A 51 -4.40 16.61 6.46
N THR A 52 -5.29 16.13 7.32
CA THR A 52 -6.32 16.96 7.96
C THR A 52 -5.89 17.53 9.30
N ASP A 53 -5.10 16.79 10.07
CA ASP A 53 -4.79 17.14 11.45
C ASP A 53 -3.44 17.87 11.60
N TYR A 54 -2.60 17.86 10.56
CA TYR A 54 -1.28 18.50 10.55
C TYR A 54 -1.10 19.40 9.33
N GLU A 55 -0.39 20.52 9.53
CA GLU A 55 0.01 21.40 8.43
C GLU A 55 0.94 20.65 7.47
N ASN A 56 0.70 20.79 6.17
CA ASN A 56 1.55 20.22 5.14
C ASN A 56 2.75 21.16 4.87
N PRO A 57 3.99 20.71 5.08
CA PRO A 57 5.17 21.52 4.80
C PRO A 57 5.25 21.91 3.32
N LYS A 58 5.70 23.14 3.06
CA LYS A 58 5.84 23.68 1.71
C LYS A 58 7.26 23.49 1.18
N ASN A 59 7.37 23.47 -0.15
CA ASN A 59 8.67 23.42 -0.81
C ASN A 59 9.50 24.65 -0.44
N GLY A 60 10.67 24.42 0.14
CA GLY A 60 11.59 25.48 0.57
C GLY A 60 11.49 25.85 2.04
N ASP A 61 10.61 25.19 2.80
CA ASP A 61 10.56 25.34 4.25
C ASP A 61 11.92 25.01 4.89
N PRO A 62 12.31 25.73 5.96
CA PRO A 62 13.56 25.45 6.66
C PRO A 62 13.54 24.05 7.27
N VAL A 63 14.73 23.46 7.41
CA VAL A 63 14.89 22.19 8.13
C VAL A 63 14.36 22.36 9.56
N SER A 64 13.37 21.56 9.93
CA SER A 64 12.71 21.61 11.22
C SER A 64 12.23 20.21 11.65
N HIS A 65 11.95 20.06 12.95
CA HIS A 65 11.33 18.84 13.46
C HIS A 65 9.99 18.55 12.77
N HIS A 66 9.16 19.58 12.57
CA HIS A 66 7.86 19.42 11.89
C HIS A 66 8.00 18.89 10.46
N LEU A 67 8.90 19.48 9.66
CA LEU A 67 9.17 19.01 8.30
C LEU A 67 9.63 17.55 8.27
N GLY A 68 10.58 17.20 9.14
CA GLY A 68 11.13 15.85 9.23
C GLY A 68 10.10 14.82 9.69
N GLU A 69 9.33 15.15 10.74
CA GLU A 69 8.27 14.27 11.27
C GLU A 69 7.18 14.02 10.22
N TYR A 70 6.66 15.09 9.60
CA TYR A 70 5.64 14.98 8.58
C TYR A 70 6.10 14.12 7.39
N SER A 71 7.30 14.41 6.87
CA SER A 71 7.87 13.67 5.73
C SER A 71 8.12 12.21 6.08
N GLY A 72 8.59 11.94 7.30
CA GLY A 72 8.86 10.60 7.77
C GLY A 72 7.59 9.77 8.01
N ILE A 73 6.52 10.36 8.58
CA ILE A 73 5.21 9.69 8.68
C ILE A 73 4.66 9.40 7.27
N LYS A 74 4.74 10.37 6.35
CA LYS A 74 4.33 10.16 4.96
C LYS A 74 5.10 9.01 4.31
N MET A 75 6.41 8.94 4.51
CA MET A 75 7.25 7.83 4.05
C MET A 75 6.83 6.48 4.65
N GLN A 76 6.53 6.45 5.96
CA GLN A 76 6.05 5.24 6.63
C GLN A 76 4.73 4.74 6.03
N LEU A 77 3.75 5.62 5.84
CA LEU A 77 2.46 5.29 5.22
C LEU A 77 2.62 4.80 3.78
N SER A 78 3.62 5.30 3.09
CA SER A 78 3.97 4.88 1.73
C SER A 78 4.55 3.47 1.71
N LYS A 79 5.44 3.12 2.64
CA LYS A 79 5.94 1.74 2.83
C LYS A 79 4.82 0.77 3.16
N LEU A 80 3.88 1.17 4.02
CA LEU A 80 2.69 0.37 4.32
C LEU A 80 1.84 0.16 3.07
N SER A 81 1.63 1.21 2.27
CA SER A 81 0.91 1.12 1.00
C SER A 81 1.56 0.11 0.05
N VAL A 82 2.88 0.24 -0.19
CA VAL A 82 3.66 -0.72 -1.01
C VAL A 82 3.52 -2.15 -0.50
N SER A 83 3.53 -2.33 0.82
CA SER A 83 3.41 -3.65 1.45
C SER A 83 2.03 -4.28 1.19
N VAL A 84 0.96 -3.52 1.41
CA VAL A 84 -0.43 -3.96 1.15
C VAL A 84 -0.64 -4.27 -0.33
N ILE A 85 -0.13 -3.43 -1.24
CA ILE A 85 -0.19 -3.67 -2.69
C ILE A 85 0.51 -4.98 -3.02
N SER A 86 1.73 -5.18 -2.54
CA SER A 86 2.49 -6.39 -2.83
C SER A 86 1.80 -7.63 -2.28
N GLU A 87 1.23 -7.59 -1.07
CA GLU A 87 0.46 -8.72 -0.52
C GLU A 87 -0.76 -9.02 -1.37
N PHE A 88 -1.50 -8.00 -1.79
CA PHE A 88 -2.64 -8.18 -2.67
C PHE A 88 -2.26 -8.84 -3.99
N LEU A 89 -1.17 -8.42 -4.63
CA LEU A 89 -0.70 -9.04 -5.87
C LEU A 89 -0.25 -10.50 -5.67
N VAL A 90 0.38 -10.82 -4.52
CA VAL A 90 0.70 -12.21 -4.15
C VAL A 90 -0.59 -13.01 -3.92
N PHE A 91 -1.56 -12.43 -3.22
CA PHE A 91 -2.86 -13.03 -2.93
C PHE A 91 -3.61 -13.37 -4.22
N LEU A 92 -3.67 -12.45 -5.19
CA LEU A 92 -4.28 -12.70 -6.50
C LEU A 92 -3.59 -13.86 -7.23
N ARG A 93 -2.26 -13.91 -7.24
CA ARG A 93 -1.48 -15.01 -7.86
C ARG A 93 -1.78 -16.36 -7.23
N LYS A 94 -1.80 -16.43 -5.90
CA LYS A 94 -2.09 -17.66 -5.15
C LYS A 94 -3.51 -18.17 -5.40
N ASN A 95 -4.46 -17.27 -5.67
CA ASN A 95 -5.87 -17.59 -5.87
C ASN A 95 -6.32 -17.65 -7.33
N LYS A 96 -5.38 -17.83 -8.29
CA LYS A 96 -5.69 -17.89 -9.74
C LYS A 96 -6.79 -18.89 -10.11
N THR A 97 -6.88 -20.02 -9.41
CA THR A 97 -7.90 -21.05 -9.66
C THR A 97 -9.30 -20.56 -9.32
N VAL A 98 -9.46 -19.89 -8.17
CA VAL A 98 -10.72 -19.28 -7.74
C VAL A 98 -11.12 -18.17 -8.71
N ILE A 99 -10.18 -17.29 -9.04
CA ILE A 99 -10.39 -16.17 -9.97
C ILE A 99 -10.77 -16.66 -11.38
N GLY A 100 -10.18 -17.77 -11.84
CA GLY A 100 -10.47 -18.37 -13.14
C GLY A 100 -11.84 -19.07 -13.21
N SER A 101 -12.47 -19.35 -12.07
CA SER A 101 -13.73 -20.10 -11.99
C SER A 101 -14.89 -19.37 -12.69
N ILE A 102 -15.85 -20.16 -13.18
CA ILE A 102 -17.10 -19.62 -13.75
C ILE A 102 -17.84 -18.77 -12.71
N LYS A 103 -17.87 -19.24 -11.46
CA LYS A 103 -18.50 -18.53 -10.34
C LYS A 103 -17.93 -17.12 -10.16
N PHE A 104 -16.60 -16.98 -10.13
CA PHE A 104 -15.97 -15.66 -9.97
C PHE A 104 -16.19 -14.76 -11.20
N LYS A 105 -16.16 -15.31 -12.41
CA LYS A 105 -16.46 -14.55 -13.63
C LYS A 105 -17.88 -13.96 -13.63
N LEU A 106 -18.85 -14.65 -13.01
CA LEU A 106 -20.21 -14.09 -12.84
C LEU A 106 -20.22 -12.89 -11.90
N TYR A 107 -19.36 -12.87 -10.87
CA TYR A 107 -19.23 -11.72 -9.97
C TYR A 107 -18.60 -10.53 -10.69
N LEU A 108 -17.54 -10.78 -11.49
CA LEU A 108 -16.91 -9.72 -12.30
C LEU A 108 -17.88 -9.07 -13.28
N LYS A 109 -18.80 -9.84 -13.87
CA LYS A 109 -19.84 -9.30 -14.78
C LYS A 109 -20.84 -8.37 -14.09
N LYS A 110 -20.96 -8.44 -12.76
CA LYS A 110 -21.85 -7.57 -11.95
C LYS A 110 -21.17 -6.27 -11.53
N LEU A 111 -19.83 -6.17 -11.66
CA LEU A 111 -19.13 -4.89 -11.47
C LEU A 111 -19.50 -3.93 -12.60
N ASP A 112 -19.53 -2.63 -12.31
CA ASP A 112 -19.61 -1.63 -13.37
C ASP A 112 -18.34 -1.64 -14.25
N LYS A 113 -18.45 -1.00 -15.41
CA LYS A 113 -17.39 -1.00 -16.43
C LYS A 113 -16.06 -0.44 -15.90
N THR A 114 -16.10 0.54 -15.00
CA THR A 114 -14.91 1.18 -14.44
C THR A 114 -14.21 0.22 -13.49
N LEU A 115 -14.94 -0.37 -12.54
CA LEU A 115 -14.37 -1.33 -11.59
C LEU A 115 -13.89 -2.60 -12.27
N LEU A 116 -14.60 -3.08 -13.29
CA LEU A 116 -14.15 -4.22 -14.10
C LEU A 116 -12.83 -3.93 -14.82
N LYS A 117 -12.69 -2.73 -15.41
CA LYS A 117 -11.43 -2.30 -16.04
C LYS A 117 -10.29 -2.26 -15.01
N GLN A 118 -10.53 -1.64 -13.86
CA GLN A 118 -9.55 -1.58 -12.77
C GLN A 118 -9.16 -2.99 -12.27
N TRP A 119 -10.13 -3.89 -12.08
CA TRP A 119 -9.86 -5.29 -11.75
C TRP A 119 -8.93 -5.95 -12.78
N ASN A 120 -9.24 -5.81 -14.07
CA ASN A 120 -8.44 -6.41 -15.14
C ASN A 120 -7.00 -5.85 -15.16
N GLU A 121 -6.82 -4.54 -14.95
CA GLU A 121 -5.49 -3.92 -14.82
C GLU A 121 -4.70 -4.51 -13.64
N MET A 122 -5.33 -4.65 -12.47
CA MET A 122 -4.69 -5.20 -11.26
C MET A 122 -4.39 -6.70 -11.40
N TYR A 123 -5.31 -7.46 -11.98
CA TYR A 123 -5.11 -8.89 -12.21
C TYR A 123 -3.99 -9.12 -13.24
N LEU A 124 -3.96 -8.35 -14.33
CA LEU A 124 -2.87 -8.38 -15.29
C LEU A 124 -1.53 -8.05 -14.62
N ALA A 125 -1.48 -7.01 -13.79
CA ALA A 125 -0.30 -6.66 -13.00
C ALA A 125 0.17 -7.78 -12.07
N ALA A 126 -0.75 -8.58 -11.52
CA ALA A 126 -0.42 -9.72 -10.68
C ALA A 126 0.08 -10.93 -11.50
N THR A 127 -0.44 -11.14 -12.71
CA THR A 127 -0.19 -12.38 -13.49
C THR A 127 0.85 -12.24 -14.59
N LEU A 128 1.28 -11.03 -14.95
CA LEU A 128 2.37 -10.83 -15.88
C LEU A 128 3.66 -11.38 -15.27
N GLU A 129 3.97 -12.63 -15.58
CA GLU A 129 5.32 -13.16 -15.46
C GLU A 129 6.21 -12.39 -16.42
N ASP A 130 7.37 -11.96 -15.94
CA ASP A 130 8.35 -11.17 -16.69
C ASP A 130 9.03 -12.07 -17.74
N LYS A 131 8.28 -12.45 -18.78
CA LYS A 131 8.66 -13.53 -19.69
C LYS A 131 9.75 -13.16 -20.69
N ASN A 132 10.28 -11.93 -20.71
CA ASN A 132 11.21 -11.51 -21.76
C ASN A 132 12.21 -10.40 -21.39
N GLY A 133 12.50 -10.16 -20.11
CA GLY A 133 13.49 -9.13 -19.70
C GLY A 133 13.17 -7.71 -20.21
N LYS A 134 11.90 -7.45 -20.56
CA LYS A 134 11.43 -6.16 -21.08
C LYS A 134 10.67 -5.44 -19.97
N LYS A 135 11.33 -4.40 -19.43
CA LYS A 135 10.81 -3.42 -18.46
C LYS A 135 9.88 -4.03 -17.42
N GLU A 136 10.45 -4.42 -16.28
CA GLU A 136 9.70 -4.73 -15.06
C GLU A 136 8.54 -3.73 -14.86
N SER A 137 7.32 -4.26 -14.76
CA SER A 137 6.15 -3.45 -14.46
C SER A 137 6.30 -2.79 -13.08
N PHE A 138 5.65 -1.65 -12.86
CA PHE A 138 5.65 -0.99 -11.55
C PHE A 138 5.29 -1.95 -10.40
N TYR A 139 4.33 -2.82 -10.66
CA TYR A 139 3.79 -3.75 -9.68
C TYR A 139 4.73 -4.92 -9.40
N SER A 140 5.50 -5.38 -10.39
CA SER A 140 6.58 -6.34 -10.14
C SER A 140 7.73 -5.69 -9.35
N LYS A 141 8.03 -4.40 -9.60
CA LYS A 141 8.99 -3.64 -8.77
C LYS A 141 8.51 -3.47 -7.33
N ILE A 142 7.23 -3.14 -7.10
CA ILE A 142 6.63 -3.06 -5.76
C ILE A 142 6.78 -4.40 -5.03
N ALA A 143 6.46 -5.51 -5.70
CA ALA A 143 6.59 -6.85 -5.10
C ALA A 143 8.04 -7.17 -4.68
N ARG A 144 9.04 -6.70 -5.46
CA ARG A 144 10.47 -6.81 -5.09
C ARG A 144 10.84 -5.89 -3.94
N VAL A 145 10.41 -4.63 -3.97
CA VAL A 145 10.79 -3.62 -2.96
C VAL A 145 10.30 -3.98 -1.56
N ARG A 146 9.14 -4.65 -1.47
CA ARG A 146 8.62 -5.12 -0.19
C ARG A 146 9.59 -6.03 0.56
N SER A 147 10.28 -6.96 -0.13
CA SER A 147 11.20 -7.85 0.58
C SER A 147 12.36 -7.05 1.19
N THR A 148 12.90 -6.07 0.47
CA THR A 148 14.11 -5.37 0.96
C THR A 148 13.85 -4.29 2.02
N VAL A 149 12.76 -3.53 1.93
CA VAL A 149 12.58 -2.30 2.73
C VAL A 149 11.54 -2.42 3.83
N ALA A 150 10.48 -3.19 3.59
CA ALA A 150 9.37 -3.25 4.54
C ALA A 150 9.61 -4.27 5.67
N PHE A 151 10.42 -5.30 5.45
CA PHE A 151 10.54 -6.43 6.40
C PHE A 151 11.96 -6.88 6.75
N HIS A 152 13.00 -6.54 5.96
CA HIS A 152 14.34 -7.11 6.16
C HIS A 152 15.42 -6.17 6.72
N TYR A 153 15.12 -4.91 7.08
CA TYR A 153 16.07 -3.94 7.68
C TYR A 153 17.51 -4.07 7.14
N SER A 154 17.64 -4.24 5.82
CA SER A 154 18.90 -4.69 5.22
C SER A 154 19.92 -3.56 5.27
N GLY A 155 20.88 -3.67 6.19
CA GLY A 155 21.87 -2.64 6.45
C GLY A 155 22.68 -2.23 5.22
N GLU A 156 22.95 -3.17 4.29
CA GLU A 156 23.68 -2.90 3.04
C GLU A 156 22.90 -1.96 2.12
N ASN A 157 21.61 -2.24 1.90
CA ASN A 157 20.75 -1.41 1.04
C ASN A 157 20.51 -0.01 1.61
N LEU A 158 20.39 0.09 2.94
CA LEU A 158 20.28 1.37 3.64
C LEU A 158 21.59 2.17 3.59
N ARG A 159 22.73 1.49 3.72
CA ARG A 159 24.05 2.10 3.60
C ARG A 159 24.26 2.72 2.23
N ASP A 160 23.86 2.04 1.16
CA ASP A 160 23.97 2.58 -0.19
C ASP A 160 23.12 3.84 -0.36
N GLY A 161 21.85 3.80 0.06
CA GLY A 161 20.97 4.97 0.02
C GLY A 161 21.51 6.16 0.84
N PHE A 162 22.10 5.89 2.00
CA PHE A 162 22.76 6.89 2.83
C PHE A 162 23.99 7.50 2.14
N ILE A 163 24.85 6.65 1.56
CA ILE A 163 26.05 7.10 0.83
C ILE A 163 25.65 8.00 -0.35
N ASP A 164 24.62 7.60 -1.10
CA ASP A 164 24.20 8.38 -2.27
C ASP A 164 23.72 9.78 -1.87
N ILE A 165 22.79 9.88 -0.92
CA ILE A 165 22.20 11.18 -0.57
C ILE A 165 23.18 12.09 0.19
N PHE A 166 24.01 11.54 1.08
CA PHE A 166 24.89 12.34 1.94
C PHE A 166 26.33 12.46 1.43
N PHE A 167 26.76 11.72 0.41
CA PHE A 167 28.14 11.84 -0.10
C PHE A 167 28.23 12.04 -1.61
N LYS A 168 27.31 11.49 -2.42
CA LYS A 168 27.40 11.58 -3.89
C LYS A 168 26.57 12.71 -4.47
N ASP A 169 25.36 12.92 -3.95
CA ASP A 169 24.46 13.96 -4.42
C ASP A 169 25.03 15.36 -4.22
N LYS A 170 24.67 16.27 -5.15
CA LYS A 170 24.95 17.70 -4.97
C LYS A 170 24.33 18.18 -3.66
N LYS A 171 25.11 18.93 -2.87
CA LYS A 171 24.66 19.45 -1.58
C LYS A 171 23.55 20.49 -1.73
N HIS A 172 22.54 20.36 -0.89
CA HIS A 172 21.42 21.27 -0.69
C HIS A 172 21.00 21.24 0.78
N LEU A 173 19.99 22.05 1.11
CA LEU A 173 19.53 22.27 2.49
C LEU A 173 19.24 20.98 3.27
N TYR A 174 18.70 19.94 2.61
CA TYR A 174 18.22 18.72 3.27
C TYR A 174 19.24 17.56 3.32
N ASN A 175 20.37 17.66 2.59
CA ASN A 175 21.40 16.59 2.55
C ASN A 175 22.81 17.06 2.93
N ARG A 176 22.95 18.31 3.39
CA ARG A 176 24.21 18.85 3.91
C ARG A 176 24.62 18.21 5.23
N GLU A 177 23.65 17.82 6.05
CA GLU A 177 23.85 17.22 7.38
C GLU A 177 22.88 16.05 7.59
N ALA A 178 23.30 15.07 8.40
CA ALA A 178 22.44 13.96 8.81
C ALA A 178 21.58 14.38 10.01
N TYR A 179 20.36 14.85 9.73
CA TYR A 179 19.45 15.38 10.75
C TYR A 179 18.80 14.31 11.62
N TYR A 180 18.58 14.65 12.89
CA TYR A 180 17.79 13.89 13.85
C TYR A 180 17.12 14.85 14.84
N SER A 181 16.04 14.40 15.49
CA SER A 181 15.38 15.10 16.59
C SER A 181 15.47 14.24 17.86
N ILE A 182 15.71 14.89 19.00
CA ILE A 182 15.72 14.29 20.33
C ILE A 182 14.72 15.05 21.20
N GLY A 183 14.03 14.33 22.07
CA GLY A 183 13.21 14.89 23.13
C GLY A 183 12.94 13.87 24.23
N SER A 184 11.97 14.18 25.08
CA SER A 184 11.55 13.40 26.24
C SER A 184 10.51 12.32 25.91
N THR A 185 9.85 12.43 24.76
CA THR A 185 8.82 11.48 24.31
C THR A 185 9.10 10.95 22.91
N MET A 186 8.50 9.80 22.56
CA MET A 186 8.60 9.24 21.21
C MET A 186 8.13 10.21 20.11
N LYS A 187 7.22 11.14 20.42
CA LYS A 187 6.73 12.14 19.48
C LYS A 187 7.81 13.16 19.09
N GLU A 188 8.78 13.39 19.97
CA GLU A 188 9.83 14.39 19.81
C GLU A 188 11.12 13.80 19.22
N ILE A 189 11.20 12.46 19.17
CA ILE A 189 12.40 11.73 18.72
C ILE A 189 12.17 11.18 17.32
N ARG A 190 13.07 11.53 16.39
CA ARG A 190 13.07 10.93 15.05
C ARG A 190 14.45 10.95 14.42
N PHE A 191 14.83 9.84 13.80
CA PHE A 191 16.10 9.70 13.08
C PHE A 191 15.91 10.00 11.59
N HIS A 192 15.77 11.28 11.23
CA HIS A 192 15.43 11.71 9.86
C HIS A 192 16.42 11.20 8.80
N TYR A 193 17.70 11.09 9.14
CA TYR A 193 18.71 10.53 8.24
C TYR A 193 18.47 9.07 7.85
N CYS A 194 17.84 8.27 8.72
CA CYS A 194 17.43 6.89 8.40
C CYS A 194 16.29 6.87 7.38
N ASP A 195 15.30 7.76 7.54
CA ASP A 195 14.20 7.90 6.59
C ASP A 195 14.71 8.35 5.21
N ALA A 196 15.68 9.28 5.20
CA ALA A 196 16.31 9.76 3.97
C ALA A 196 17.05 8.64 3.22
N ALA A 197 17.76 7.77 3.93
CA ALA A 197 18.43 6.62 3.34
C ALA A 197 17.43 5.62 2.71
N VAL A 198 16.34 5.33 3.43
CA VAL A 198 15.23 4.50 2.93
C VAL A 198 14.60 5.12 1.70
N GLN A 199 14.30 6.41 1.74
CA GLN A 199 13.71 7.15 0.62
C GLN A 199 14.57 7.02 -0.63
N ARG A 200 15.89 7.27 -0.51
CA ARG A 200 16.80 7.17 -1.66
C ARG A 200 16.87 5.74 -2.21
N TYR A 201 16.89 4.73 -1.35
CA TYR A 201 16.81 3.35 -1.81
C TYR A 201 15.51 3.08 -2.59
N LEU A 202 14.37 3.51 -2.05
CA LEU A 202 13.06 3.34 -2.71
C LEU A 202 13.01 4.06 -4.05
N GLU A 203 13.46 5.32 -4.11
CA GLU A 203 13.56 6.10 -5.34
C GLU A 203 14.33 5.33 -6.41
N LYS A 204 15.51 4.77 -6.07
CA LYS A 204 16.34 3.99 -6.99
C LYS A 204 15.66 2.71 -7.49
N GLN A 205 14.98 1.97 -6.61
CA GLN A 205 14.35 0.71 -6.98
C GLN A 205 13.03 0.91 -7.73
N LEU A 206 12.35 2.03 -7.46
CA LEU A 206 11.04 2.37 -8.02
C LEU A 206 11.12 3.43 -9.13
N ILE A 207 12.31 3.73 -9.69
CA ILE A 207 12.44 4.67 -10.82
C ILE A 207 11.52 4.20 -11.97
N ILE A 208 10.54 5.04 -12.31
CA ILE A 208 9.66 4.90 -13.47
C ILE A 208 9.50 6.28 -14.12
N GLY A 209 10.48 6.67 -14.94
CA GLY A 209 10.47 7.99 -15.60
C GLY A 209 10.22 9.13 -14.60
N ASP A 210 9.36 10.07 -14.95
CA ASP A 210 9.03 11.26 -14.15
C ASP A 210 7.89 11.06 -13.13
N LYS A 211 7.46 9.82 -12.89
CA LYS A 211 6.29 9.56 -12.03
C LYS A 211 6.65 9.52 -10.55
N ASP A 212 5.90 10.29 -9.76
CA ASP A 212 5.94 10.19 -8.30
C ASP A 212 5.35 8.84 -7.84
N TYR A 213 6.22 7.95 -7.34
CA TYR A 213 5.83 6.61 -6.91
C TYR A 213 4.81 6.64 -5.77
N LEU A 214 4.80 7.69 -4.93
CA LEU A 214 3.82 7.87 -3.86
C LEU A 214 2.43 8.06 -4.43
N LYS A 215 2.33 8.90 -5.46
CA LYS A 215 1.08 9.16 -6.17
C LYS A 215 0.57 7.91 -6.86
N GLU A 216 1.45 7.13 -7.48
CA GLU A 216 1.09 5.87 -8.14
C GLU A 216 0.65 4.79 -7.13
N CYS A 217 1.34 4.67 -5.98
CA CYS A 217 0.92 3.77 -4.90
C CYS A 217 -0.46 4.17 -4.36
N ARG A 218 -0.68 5.47 -4.12
CA ARG A 218 -1.97 5.95 -3.62
C ARG A 218 -3.09 5.67 -4.62
N PHE A 219 -2.87 5.95 -5.89
CA PHE A 219 -3.84 5.67 -6.95
C PHE A 219 -4.19 4.19 -7.04
N PHE A 220 -3.21 3.31 -6.86
CA PHE A 220 -3.46 1.86 -6.85
C PHE A 220 -4.22 1.40 -5.61
N ILE A 221 -3.89 1.93 -4.43
CA ILE A 221 -4.64 1.68 -3.18
C ILE A 221 -6.09 2.12 -3.33
N ASP A 222 -6.36 3.28 -3.93
CA ASP A 222 -7.72 3.78 -4.14
C ASP A 222 -8.51 2.86 -5.11
N LYS A 223 -7.86 2.36 -6.17
CA LYS A 223 -8.46 1.34 -7.06
C LYS A 223 -8.76 0.03 -6.33
N MET A 224 -7.79 -0.47 -5.55
CA MET A 224 -7.97 -1.69 -4.74
C MET A 224 -9.17 -1.54 -3.81
N ASN A 225 -9.26 -0.41 -3.10
CA ASN A 225 -10.37 -0.09 -2.21
C ASN A 225 -11.73 -0.21 -2.93
N GLN A 226 -11.88 0.47 -4.06
CA GLN A 226 -13.13 0.51 -4.82
C GLN A 226 -13.54 -0.86 -5.37
N VAL A 227 -12.61 -1.57 -6.00
CA VAL A 227 -12.89 -2.87 -6.62
C VAL A 227 -13.19 -3.93 -5.57
N ILE A 228 -12.39 -4.00 -4.49
CA ILE A 228 -12.62 -4.96 -3.42
C ILE A 228 -13.95 -4.68 -2.75
N PHE A 229 -14.26 -3.42 -2.46
CA PHE A 229 -15.58 -3.05 -1.93
C PHE A 229 -16.72 -3.53 -2.83
N GLY A 230 -16.65 -3.26 -4.14
CA GLY A 230 -17.68 -3.69 -5.09
C GLY A 230 -17.85 -5.21 -5.10
N LEU A 231 -16.75 -5.96 -5.12
CA LEU A 231 -16.78 -7.43 -5.06
C LEU A 231 -17.37 -7.96 -3.75
N MET A 232 -17.01 -7.37 -2.61
CA MET A 232 -17.53 -7.74 -1.30
C MET A 232 -19.03 -7.49 -1.18
N ILE A 233 -19.53 -6.36 -1.71
CA ILE A 233 -20.97 -6.08 -1.73
C ILE A 233 -21.72 -7.13 -2.55
N ILE A 234 -21.23 -7.45 -3.75
CA ILE A 234 -21.84 -8.50 -4.59
C ILE A 234 -21.85 -9.84 -3.84
N TYR A 235 -20.73 -10.22 -3.21
CA TYR A 235 -20.63 -11.46 -2.43
C TYR A 235 -21.63 -11.51 -1.28
N LEU A 236 -21.72 -10.46 -0.48
CA LEU A 236 -22.65 -10.42 0.65
C LEU A 236 -24.11 -10.43 0.18
N GLN A 237 -24.43 -9.80 -0.96
CA GLN A 237 -25.78 -9.83 -1.52
C GLN A 237 -26.19 -11.22 -2.02
N GLU A 238 -25.26 -11.98 -2.57
CA GLU A 238 -25.53 -13.34 -3.07
C GLU A 238 -25.64 -14.37 -1.94
N ASN A 239 -24.93 -14.18 -0.84
CA ASN A 239 -25.00 -15.07 0.34
C ASN A 239 -26.12 -14.70 1.34
N LYS A 240 -26.78 -13.55 1.16
CA LYS A 240 -27.98 -13.19 1.94
C LYS A 240 -29.27 -13.83 1.42
N LYS A 241 -29.22 -14.45 0.24
CA LYS A 241 -30.35 -15.15 -0.38
C LYS A 241 -30.35 -16.61 0.04
#